data_AF-A0A0C1IXG4-F1
#
_entry.id   AF-A0A0C1IXG4-F1
#
_cell.length_a   1.000
_cell.length_b   1.000
_cell.length_c   1.000
_cell.angle_alpha   90.00
_cell.angle_beta   90.00
_cell.angle_gamma   90.00
#
_symmetry.space_group_name_H-M   'P 1'
#
loop_
_entity.id
_entity.type
_entity.pdbx_description
1 polymer ?
#
loop_
_entity_poly.entity_id
_entity_poly.type
_entity_poly.pdbx_seq_one_letter_code
_entity_poly.pdbx_strand_id
1 'polypeptide(L)'
;MRQLKKIGKWLLYLTCTLLLLLVILFIYLYNVSKIDPPQIADTSIMKQQRTDAGNGFYYLGNSWFRKSNSGLYELYLEGDSFERGVVNGKLTKELVQRQEDHFSEQINKMIPSNFYRHFLKYFIGWFNRNLPGQVKDEYKEEIYGVSLAASDKYNYIGTPYQRILNYHAAHDIGHALQSMALVGCTSFATWNGHSKDSAFIIGRNFDFYVGDKFAEDKIIAFIRPSDGYGYMTVTWGGFTGAVSGMNEKGLTVTINAAKTAMPSGSATPVSLVAREILQYASNISEAYKIAQSRHMFVSESFLVGSAADNKAVVIEKTPDSLDMYDPNQDYIVCANHFQSKSMVNSVANVQQMKESASPYRYRRVMELLAAAPQNTVQQTVDILRDYQGVGGADIGMGNEKAINQLIAHHSIVFEPKKRLVWISTSPWQVGKFICYDLSKVLGLSGMRTNHEVSDSSLNIAPDSLLFSRRFAEFNKFRHYRQEILDGGTAVPDSIVASNPQYYHSYVLAGNISMKNKEYAAAKKYYETALTMEIATMPEKEYIQKQLATCNERLR
;
A
#
# COMPACT_ATOMS: atom_id res chain seq x y z
N MET A 1 36.74 -11.49 54.36
CA MET A 1 37.48 -11.88 53.13
C MET A 1 36.99 -13.17 52.44
N ARG A 2 36.77 -14.29 53.15
CA ARG A 2 36.31 -15.57 52.53
C ARG A 2 34.91 -15.49 51.87
N GLN A 3 33.97 -14.76 52.47
CA GLN A 3 32.63 -14.58 51.89
C GLN A 3 32.63 -13.67 50.65
N LEU A 4 33.41 -12.57 50.66
CA LEU A 4 33.61 -11.69 49.50
C LEU A 4 34.21 -12.43 48.29
N LYS A 5 35.16 -13.36 48.50
CA LYS A 5 35.69 -14.23 47.42
C LYS A 5 34.66 -15.23 46.88
N LYS A 6 33.73 -15.72 47.70
CA LYS A 6 32.63 -16.59 47.26
C LYS A 6 31.59 -15.81 46.45
N ILE A 7 31.24 -14.60 46.88
CA ILE A 7 30.33 -13.69 46.16
C ILE A 7 30.94 -13.29 44.81
N GLY A 8 32.22 -12.94 44.76
CA GLY A 8 32.92 -12.60 43.51
C GLY A 8 32.99 -13.77 42.52
N LYS A 9 33.23 -15.00 43.00
CA LYS A 9 33.16 -16.20 42.15
C LYS A 9 31.74 -16.45 41.62
N TRP A 10 30.73 -16.27 42.46
CA TRP A 10 29.34 -16.46 42.05
C TRP A 10 28.90 -15.41 41.02
N LEU A 11 29.26 -14.13 41.22
CA LEU A 11 29.04 -13.07 40.23
C LEU A 11 29.78 -13.34 38.91
N LEU A 12 31.02 -13.86 38.97
CA LEU A 12 31.76 -14.26 37.78
C LEU A 12 31.06 -15.39 37.03
N TYR A 13 30.65 -16.46 37.73
CA TYR A 13 29.91 -17.56 37.11
C TYR A 13 28.59 -17.07 36.50
N LEU A 14 27.81 -16.26 37.22
CA LEU A 14 26.58 -15.67 36.72
C LEU A 14 26.83 -14.84 35.45
N THR A 15 27.88 -14.01 35.44
CA THR A 15 28.25 -13.19 34.28
C THR A 15 28.70 -14.05 33.11
N CYS A 16 29.56 -15.05 33.33
CA CYS A 16 30.00 -16.00 32.30
C CYS A 16 28.82 -16.79 31.72
N THR A 17 27.88 -17.25 32.56
CA THR A 17 26.67 -17.94 32.12
C THR A 17 25.78 -17.01 31.30
N LEU A 18 25.56 -15.77 31.74
CA LEU A 18 24.80 -14.79 30.99
C LEU A 18 25.45 -14.50 29.62
N LEU A 19 26.76 -14.33 29.58
CA LEU A 19 27.52 -14.13 28.33
C LEU A 19 27.42 -15.34 27.41
N LEU A 20 27.54 -16.57 27.94
CA LEU A 20 27.37 -17.79 27.15
C LEU A 20 25.96 -17.89 26.57
N LEU A 21 24.93 -17.60 27.36
CA LEU A 21 23.54 -17.57 26.91
C LEU A 21 23.32 -16.52 25.82
N LEU A 22 23.93 -15.34 25.95
CA LEU A 22 23.88 -14.29 24.93
C LEU A 22 24.58 -14.71 23.62
N VAL A 23 25.73 -15.38 23.71
CA VAL A 23 26.44 -15.92 22.53
C VAL A 23 25.60 -17.01 21.85
N ILE A 24 25.02 -17.94 22.62
CA ILE A 24 24.12 -18.98 22.08
C ILE A 24 22.90 -18.34 21.41
N LEU A 25 22.29 -17.34 22.06
CA LEU A 25 21.16 -16.60 21.50
C LEU A 25 21.53 -15.89 20.19
N PHE A 26 22.71 -15.26 20.14
CA PHE A 26 23.19 -14.58 18.94
C PHE A 26 23.44 -15.57 17.78
N ILE A 27 24.09 -16.71 18.06
CA ILE A 27 24.31 -17.77 17.07
C ILE A 27 22.96 -18.32 16.58
N TYR A 28 22.01 -18.55 17.48
CA TYR A 28 20.66 -18.98 17.13
C TYR A 28 19.95 -17.97 16.23
N LEU A 29 19.91 -16.69 16.63
CA LEU A 29 19.28 -15.62 15.85
C LEU A 29 19.94 -15.44 14.49
N TYR A 30 21.27 -15.53 14.40
CA TYR A 30 22.00 -15.45 13.15
C TYR A 30 21.59 -16.58 12.18
N ASN A 31 21.59 -17.84 12.66
CA ASN A 31 21.26 -18.99 11.83
C ASN A 31 19.79 -18.99 11.38
N VAL A 32 18.87 -18.65 12.29
CA VAL A 32 17.43 -18.66 12.01
C VAL A 32 16.99 -17.48 11.13
N SER A 33 17.75 -16.39 11.15
CA SER A 33 17.47 -15.22 10.30
C SER A 33 17.94 -15.38 8.86
N LYS A 34 18.68 -16.45 8.53
CA LYS A 34 19.21 -16.67 7.19
C LYS A 34 18.12 -17.24 6.29
N ILE A 35 17.90 -16.59 5.14
CA ILE A 35 16.98 -17.06 4.11
C ILE A 35 17.79 -17.28 2.83
N ASP A 36 17.89 -18.54 2.40
CA ASP A 36 18.60 -18.91 1.18
C ASP A 36 17.66 -18.85 -0.04
N PRO A 37 18.17 -18.44 -1.22
CA PRO A 37 17.39 -18.44 -2.46
C PRO A 37 17.01 -19.87 -2.88
N PRO A 38 15.91 -20.03 -3.64
CA PRO A 38 15.54 -21.33 -4.20
C PRO A 38 16.62 -21.84 -5.16
N GLN A 39 16.74 -23.16 -5.27
CA GLN A 39 17.58 -23.77 -6.30
C GLN A 39 16.86 -23.71 -7.64
N ILE A 40 17.54 -23.21 -8.66
CA ILE A 40 16.97 -23.00 -10.00
C ILE A 40 17.58 -24.00 -10.97
N ALA A 41 16.72 -24.72 -11.71
CA ALA A 41 17.15 -25.71 -12.70
C ALA A 41 17.81 -25.06 -13.92
N ASP A 42 17.15 -24.05 -14.53
CA ASP A 42 17.69 -23.31 -15.68
C ASP A 42 18.04 -21.86 -15.33
N THR A 43 19.31 -21.51 -15.49
CA THR A 43 19.84 -20.16 -15.26
C THR A 43 20.33 -19.49 -16.54
N SER A 44 20.02 -20.06 -17.71
CA SER A 44 20.46 -19.58 -19.03
C SER A 44 20.13 -18.10 -19.26
N ILE A 45 18.95 -17.64 -18.85
CA ILE A 45 18.47 -16.26 -18.92
C ILE A 45 19.41 -15.25 -18.23
N MET A 46 20.16 -15.68 -17.21
CA MET A 46 21.10 -14.80 -16.49
C MET A 46 22.21 -14.28 -17.41
N LYS A 47 22.59 -15.05 -18.43
CA LYS A 47 23.65 -14.68 -19.39
C LYS A 47 23.20 -13.62 -20.39
N GLN A 48 21.90 -13.52 -20.66
CA GLN A 48 21.36 -12.54 -21.62
C GLN A 48 21.43 -11.12 -21.05
N GLN A 49 21.41 -10.09 -21.90
CA GLN A 49 21.39 -8.70 -21.46
C GLN A 49 20.20 -7.99 -22.11
N ARG A 50 19.60 -7.04 -21.38
CA ARG A 50 18.57 -6.19 -21.98
C ARG A 50 19.17 -5.41 -23.14
N THR A 51 18.39 -5.21 -24.19
CA THR A 51 18.72 -4.27 -25.26
C THR A 51 18.09 -2.92 -24.94
N ASP A 52 18.89 -1.85 -25.03
CA ASP A 52 18.41 -0.47 -25.01
C ASP A 52 18.20 -0.03 -26.47
N ALA A 53 16.96 0.22 -26.85
CA ALA A 53 16.63 0.67 -28.21
C ALA A 53 16.87 2.18 -28.40
N GLY A 54 17.34 2.88 -27.36
CA GLY A 54 17.32 4.33 -27.26
C GLY A 54 15.95 4.85 -26.84
N ASN A 55 15.90 6.11 -26.39
CA ASN A 55 14.65 6.82 -26.05
C ASN A 55 13.84 6.20 -24.91
N GLY A 56 14.50 5.56 -23.94
CA GLY A 56 13.86 5.00 -22.74
C GLY A 56 13.02 3.75 -23.01
N PHE A 57 13.31 3.01 -24.08
CA PHE A 57 12.69 1.72 -24.41
C PHE A 57 13.71 0.58 -24.28
N TYR A 58 13.37 -0.42 -23.48
CA TYR A 58 14.20 -1.59 -23.22
C TYR A 58 13.43 -2.86 -23.56
N TYR A 59 14.12 -3.86 -24.10
CA TYR A 59 13.53 -5.18 -24.33
C TYR A 59 14.52 -6.32 -24.08
N LEU A 60 13.99 -7.49 -23.75
CA LEU A 60 14.73 -8.73 -23.54
C LEU A 60 13.83 -9.90 -23.88
N GLY A 61 14.22 -10.71 -24.88
CA GLY A 61 13.35 -11.74 -25.44
C GLY A 61 12.04 -11.10 -25.93
N ASN A 62 10.91 -11.60 -25.46
CA ASN A 62 9.60 -11.06 -25.81
C ASN A 62 9.08 -10.00 -24.85
N SER A 63 9.80 -9.76 -23.76
CA SER A 63 9.45 -8.78 -22.73
C SER A 63 10.00 -7.40 -23.05
N TRP A 64 9.33 -6.35 -22.58
CA TRP A 64 9.71 -4.96 -22.85
C TRP A 64 9.32 -4.02 -21.72
N PHE A 65 9.98 -2.87 -21.66
CA PHE A 65 9.79 -1.84 -20.64
C PHE A 65 9.96 -0.45 -21.24
N ARG A 66 9.06 0.47 -20.89
CA ARG A 66 9.08 1.86 -21.37
C ARG A 66 8.60 2.83 -20.31
N LYS A 67 8.94 4.10 -20.50
CA LYS A 67 8.25 5.22 -19.85
C LYS A 67 7.29 5.88 -20.85
N SER A 68 6.01 5.87 -20.54
CA SER A 68 4.98 6.54 -21.33
C SER A 68 5.10 8.06 -21.24
N ASN A 69 4.61 8.75 -22.26
CA ASN A 69 4.42 10.21 -22.27
C ASN A 69 3.50 10.69 -21.14
N SER A 70 2.69 9.79 -20.56
CA SER A 70 1.88 10.07 -19.36
C SER A 70 2.69 10.20 -18.06
N GLY A 71 3.95 9.74 -18.08
CA GLY A 71 4.82 9.62 -16.90
C GLY A 71 4.75 8.26 -16.21
N LEU A 72 3.78 7.40 -16.55
CA LEU A 72 3.72 6.03 -16.07
C LEU A 72 4.80 5.16 -16.71
N TYR A 73 5.34 4.22 -15.95
CA TYR A 73 6.15 3.14 -16.53
C TYR A 73 5.25 1.99 -16.95
N GLU A 74 5.56 1.37 -18.08
CA GLU A 74 4.81 0.25 -18.64
C GLU A 74 5.77 -0.91 -18.86
N LEU A 75 5.40 -2.07 -18.35
CA LEU A 75 6.22 -3.27 -18.34
C LEU A 75 5.39 -4.42 -18.90
N TYR A 76 5.88 -5.08 -19.93
CA TYR A 76 5.35 -6.35 -20.40
C TYR A 76 6.34 -7.46 -20.10
N LEU A 77 5.84 -8.53 -19.48
CA LEU A 77 6.62 -9.71 -19.11
C LEU A 77 5.92 -10.97 -19.60
N GLU A 78 6.70 -11.92 -20.10
CA GLU A 78 6.21 -13.26 -20.38
C GLU A 78 7.24 -14.35 -20.07
N GLY A 79 6.75 -15.57 -19.83
CA GLY A 79 7.57 -16.76 -19.58
C GLY A 79 7.46 -17.32 -18.15
N ASP A 80 8.37 -18.24 -17.85
CA ASP A 80 8.41 -18.99 -16.59
C ASP A 80 8.77 -18.09 -15.39
N SER A 81 8.44 -18.53 -14.17
CA SER A 81 8.63 -17.81 -12.91
C SER A 81 10.01 -17.17 -12.76
N PHE A 82 11.08 -17.98 -12.77
CA PHE A 82 12.44 -17.48 -12.61
C PHE A 82 12.86 -16.58 -13.77
N GLU A 83 12.60 -17.00 -15.01
CA GLU A 83 12.95 -16.24 -16.22
C GLU A 83 12.32 -14.85 -16.19
N ARG A 84 11.01 -14.80 -15.97
CA ARG A 84 10.25 -13.57 -15.82
C ARG A 84 10.82 -12.69 -14.72
N GLY A 85 11.22 -13.27 -13.59
CA GLY A 85 11.87 -12.54 -12.50
C GLY A 85 13.18 -11.88 -12.93
N VAL A 86 14.07 -12.63 -13.58
CA VAL A 86 15.35 -12.12 -14.09
C VAL A 86 15.14 -11.04 -15.13
N VAL A 87 14.21 -11.25 -16.06
CA VAL A 87 13.86 -10.31 -17.12
C VAL A 87 13.30 -9.02 -16.53
N ASN A 88 12.38 -9.11 -15.58
CA ASN A 88 11.86 -7.97 -14.85
C ASN A 88 12.98 -7.19 -14.17
N GLY A 89 13.83 -7.86 -13.37
CA GLY A 89 14.94 -7.21 -12.69
C GLY A 89 15.90 -6.51 -13.66
N LYS A 90 16.20 -7.11 -14.81
CA LYS A 90 17.05 -6.48 -15.84
C LYS A 90 16.37 -5.28 -16.47
N LEU A 91 15.13 -5.41 -16.92
CA LEU A 91 14.40 -4.34 -17.59
C LEU A 91 14.16 -3.14 -16.66
N THR A 92 13.86 -3.39 -15.39
CA THR A 92 13.49 -2.36 -14.40
C THR A 92 14.58 -2.03 -13.39
N LYS A 93 15.84 -2.43 -13.64
CA LYS A 93 16.97 -2.36 -12.70
C LYS A 93 17.05 -1.04 -11.93
N GLU A 94 16.98 0.07 -12.64
CA GLU A 94 17.07 1.41 -12.06
C GLU A 94 15.93 1.68 -11.07
N LEU A 95 14.71 1.21 -11.37
CA LEU A 95 13.56 1.36 -10.49
C LEU A 95 13.64 0.45 -9.27
N VAL A 96 14.14 -0.79 -9.42
CA VAL A 96 14.38 -1.70 -8.28
C VAL A 96 15.33 -1.06 -7.28
N GLN A 97 16.45 -0.53 -7.74
CA GLN A 97 17.47 0.07 -6.87
C GLN A 97 16.98 1.36 -6.21
N ARG A 98 16.28 2.20 -6.98
CA ARG A 98 15.69 3.45 -6.46
C ARG A 98 14.61 3.18 -5.41
N GLN A 99 13.83 2.12 -5.59
CA GLN A 99 12.84 1.72 -4.60
C GLN A 99 13.50 1.33 -3.27
N GLU A 100 14.61 0.59 -3.31
CA GLU A 100 15.39 0.28 -2.11
C GLU A 100 15.99 1.53 -1.45
N ASP A 101 16.44 2.52 -2.24
CA ASP A 101 16.87 3.82 -1.73
C ASP A 101 15.75 4.52 -0.96
N HIS A 102 14.55 4.61 -1.54
CA HIS A 102 13.41 5.28 -0.88
C HIS A 102 12.97 4.55 0.38
N PHE A 103 12.87 3.22 0.35
CA PHE A 103 12.49 2.44 1.52
C PHE A 103 13.51 2.56 2.65
N SER A 104 14.81 2.52 2.30
CA SER A 104 15.90 2.64 3.27
C SER A 104 16.00 4.06 3.85
N GLU A 105 15.78 5.10 3.04
CA GLU A 105 15.68 6.49 3.51
C GLU A 105 14.61 6.62 4.60
N GLN A 106 13.41 6.06 4.39
CA GLN A 106 12.32 6.12 5.36
C GLN A 106 12.62 5.33 6.64
N ILE A 107 13.18 4.11 6.53
CA ILE A 107 13.62 3.34 7.71
C ILE A 107 14.65 4.13 8.51
N ASN A 108 15.61 4.78 7.85
CA ASN A 108 16.63 5.56 8.52
C ASN A 108 16.06 6.80 9.22
N LYS A 109 15.02 7.43 8.66
CA LYS A 109 14.27 8.51 9.31
C LYS A 109 13.49 8.03 10.53
N MET A 110 12.75 6.92 10.40
CA MET A 110 11.93 6.36 11.49
C MET A 110 12.80 5.80 12.63
N ILE A 111 13.95 5.22 12.30
CA ILE A 111 14.85 4.58 13.26
C ILE A 111 16.27 5.10 13.04
N PRO A 112 16.66 6.26 13.61
CA PRO A 112 17.97 6.89 13.35
C PRO A 112 19.17 6.11 13.90
N SER A 113 18.98 5.29 14.93
CA SER A 113 20.06 4.56 15.61
C SER A 113 20.57 3.36 14.80
N ASN A 114 21.85 3.41 14.39
CA ASN A 114 22.55 2.30 13.73
C ASN A 114 22.49 0.99 14.53
N PHE A 115 22.72 1.07 15.85
CA PHE A 115 22.70 -0.08 16.73
C PHE A 115 21.31 -0.74 16.75
N TYR A 116 20.25 0.07 16.85
CA TYR A 116 18.89 -0.45 16.88
C TYR A 116 18.47 -1.03 15.52
N ARG A 117 18.87 -0.42 14.40
CA ARG A 117 18.66 -1.02 13.06
C ARG A 117 19.34 -2.38 12.92
N HIS A 118 20.55 -2.54 13.46
CA HIS A 118 21.26 -3.82 13.45
C HIS A 118 20.56 -4.89 14.30
N PHE A 119 20.02 -4.50 15.46
CA PHE A 119 19.19 -5.38 16.28
C PHE A 119 17.89 -5.77 15.54
N LEU A 120 17.20 -4.80 14.94
CA LEU A 120 15.95 -5.02 14.21
C LEU A 120 16.12 -5.98 13.03
N LYS A 121 17.28 -5.99 12.35
CA LYS A 121 17.60 -6.98 11.34
C LYS A 121 17.40 -8.41 11.83
N TYR A 122 17.98 -8.76 12.99
CA TYR A 122 17.87 -10.11 13.55
C TYR A 122 16.47 -10.39 14.06
N PHE A 123 15.78 -9.39 14.59
CA PHE A 123 14.39 -9.53 14.99
C PHE A 123 13.47 -9.82 13.79
N ILE A 124 13.58 -9.03 12.72
CA ILE A 124 12.81 -9.22 11.48
C ILE A 124 13.17 -10.56 10.83
N GLY A 125 14.45 -10.90 10.77
CA GLY A 125 14.91 -12.19 10.26
C GLY A 125 14.33 -13.36 11.05
N TRP A 126 14.34 -13.29 12.38
CA TRP A 126 13.72 -14.30 13.24
C TRP A 126 12.20 -14.34 13.08
N PHE A 127 11.52 -13.20 13.00
CA PHE A 127 10.07 -13.10 12.82
C PHE A 127 9.62 -13.70 11.47
N ASN A 128 10.39 -13.43 10.42
CA ASN A 128 10.13 -13.89 9.05
C ASN A 128 10.86 -15.18 8.66
N ARG A 129 11.45 -15.91 9.62
CA ARG A 129 12.20 -17.14 9.38
C ARG A 129 11.42 -18.21 8.60
N ASN A 130 10.11 -18.26 8.82
CA ASN A 130 9.22 -19.25 8.21
C ASN A 130 8.57 -18.73 6.91
N LEU A 131 8.74 -17.45 6.58
CA LEU A 131 8.14 -16.81 5.41
C LEU A 131 8.40 -17.58 4.10
N PRO A 132 9.61 -18.09 3.81
CA PRO A 132 9.84 -18.87 2.58
C PRO A 132 8.97 -20.14 2.49
N GLY A 133 8.64 -20.77 3.62
CA GLY A 133 7.75 -21.94 3.64
C GLY A 133 6.28 -21.60 3.38
N GLN A 134 5.92 -20.32 3.40
CA GLN A 134 4.55 -19.82 3.24
C GLN A 134 4.31 -19.23 1.84
N VAL A 135 5.34 -19.22 0.99
CA VAL A 135 5.30 -18.67 -0.36
C VAL A 135 5.46 -19.80 -1.38
N LYS A 136 4.60 -19.81 -2.41
CA LYS A 136 4.67 -20.79 -3.51
C LYS A 136 6.04 -20.75 -4.19
N ASP A 137 6.48 -21.89 -4.71
CA ASP A 137 7.78 -22.01 -5.38
C ASP A 137 7.89 -21.04 -6.57
N GLU A 138 6.86 -20.95 -7.42
CA GLU A 138 6.83 -19.98 -8.54
C GLU A 138 7.12 -18.53 -8.10
N TYR A 139 6.61 -18.10 -6.95
CA TYR A 139 6.80 -16.73 -6.48
C TYR A 139 8.18 -16.56 -5.83
N LYS A 140 8.70 -17.59 -5.14
CA LYS A 140 10.08 -17.56 -4.62
C LYS A 140 11.08 -17.42 -5.75
N GLU A 141 10.87 -18.15 -6.84
CA GLU A 141 11.72 -18.11 -8.03
C GLU A 141 11.65 -16.75 -8.73
N GLU A 142 10.45 -16.21 -8.94
CA GLU A 142 10.28 -14.88 -9.55
C GLU A 142 10.90 -13.77 -8.68
N ILE A 143 10.65 -13.80 -7.37
CA ILE A 143 11.26 -12.88 -6.39
C ILE A 143 12.79 -13.01 -6.42
N TYR A 144 13.32 -14.23 -6.50
CA TYR A 144 14.75 -14.46 -6.61
C TYR A 144 15.31 -13.84 -7.89
N GLY A 145 14.68 -14.08 -9.04
CA GLY A 145 15.10 -13.49 -10.32
C GLY A 145 15.15 -11.95 -10.26
N VAL A 146 14.13 -11.30 -9.69
CA VAL A 146 14.09 -9.84 -9.53
C VAL A 146 15.18 -9.35 -8.57
N SER A 147 15.42 -10.09 -7.49
CA SER A 147 16.39 -9.71 -6.46
C SER A 147 17.83 -9.60 -6.97
N LEU A 148 18.16 -10.21 -8.11
CA LEU A 148 19.47 -10.09 -8.74
C LEU A 148 19.76 -8.69 -9.27
N ALA A 149 18.74 -7.83 -9.44
CA ALA A 149 18.89 -6.44 -9.83
C ALA A 149 19.01 -5.47 -8.64
N ALA A 150 18.71 -5.95 -7.43
CA ALA A 150 18.76 -5.16 -6.21
C ALA A 150 20.18 -4.70 -5.87
N SER A 151 20.29 -3.62 -5.11
CA SER A 151 21.53 -2.95 -4.77
C SER A 151 22.28 -3.66 -3.65
N ASP A 152 23.60 -3.79 -3.78
CA ASP A 152 24.47 -4.31 -2.71
C ASP A 152 24.63 -3.35 -1.52
N LYS A 153 24.24 -2.08 -1.69
CA LYS A 153 24.30 -1.03 -0.65
C LYS A 153 23.58 -1.43 0.64
N TYR A 154 22.57 -2.29 0.54
CA TYR A 154 21.69 -2.67 1.64
C TYR A 154 21.99 -4.05 2.24
N ASN A 155 23.14 -4.65 1.91
CA ASN A 155 23.55 -5.95 2.45
C ASN A 155 23.72 -5.94 3.98
N TYR A 156 23.87 -4.77 4.60
CA TYR A 156 23.83 -4.63 6.05
C TYR A 156 22.46 -4.99 6.65
N ILE A 157 21.36 -4.84 5.90
CA ILE A 157 19.97 -5.20 6.29
C ILE A 157 19.72 -6.70 6.10
N GLY A 158 20.12 -7.27 4.96
CA GLY A 158 19.91 -8.67 4.59
C GLY A 158 20.43 -8.93 3.17
N THR A 159 20.48 -10.18 2.70
CA THR A 159 20.84 -10.46 1.29
C THR A 159 19.79 -9.88 0.34
N PRO A 160 20.12 -9.62 -0.94
CA PRO A 160 19.15 -9.12 -1.93
C PRO A 160 17.83 -9.91 -1.95
N TYR A 161 17.92 -11.24 -2.04
CA TYR A 161 16.75 -12.11 -2.01
C TYR A 161 15.94 -11.96 -0.72
N GLN A 162 16.61 -11.98 0.43
CA GLN A 162 15.95 -11.82 1.71
C GLN A 162 15.22 -10.48 1.81
N ARG A 163 15.83 -9.37 1.37
CA ARG A 163 15.20 -8.05 1.42
C ARG A 163 13.96 -7.99 0.54
N ILE A 164 14.08 -8.37 -0.74
CA ILE A 164 12.97 -8.32 -1.69
C ILE A 164 11.83 -9.25 -1.24
N LEU A 165 12.12 -10.45 -0.73
CA LEU A 165 11.10 -11.33 -0.16
C LEU A 165 10.38 -10.66 1.03
N ASN A 166 11.14 -10.07 1.96
CA ASN A 166 10.56 -9.40 3.13
C ASN A 166 9.74 -8.15 2.77
N TYR A 167 10.08 -7.44 1.68
CA TYR A 167 9.29 -6.28 1.23
C TYR A 167 7.87 -6.66 0.81
N HIS A 168 7.62 -7.91 0.41
CA HIS A 168 6.26 -8.38 0.15
C HIS A 168 5.42 -8.47 1.43
N ALA A 169 6.06 -8.69 2.57
CA ALA A 169 5.43 -8.64 3.88
C ALA A 169 5.42 -7.24 4.49
N ALA A 170 6.04 -6.22 3.86
CA ALA A 170 6.18 -4.89 4.45
C ALA A 170 4.84 -4.16 4.60
N HIS A 171 3.91 -4.35 3.64
CA HIS A 171 2.54 -3.85 3.77
C HIS A 171 1.88 -4.40 5.03
N ASP A 172 1.91 -5.72 5.19
CA ASP A 172 1.30 -6.45 6.30
C ASP A 172 1.97 -6.11 7.65
N ILE A 173 3.29 -5.99 7.67
CA ILE A 173 4.07 -5.58 8.84
C ILE A 173 3.79 -4.12 9.20
N GLY A 174 3.67 -3.23 8.22
CA GLY A 174 3.29 -1.83 8.42
C GLY A 174 1.93 -1.72 9.12
N HIS A 175 0.94 -2.49 8.64
CA HIS A 175 -0.38 -2.59 9.28
C HIS A 175 -0.31 -3.09 10.72
N ALA A 176 0.43 -4.18 10.93
CA ALA A 176 0.53 -4.82 12.23
C ALA A 176 1.31 -3.99 13.26
N LEU A 177 2.50 -3.51 12.92
CA LEU A 177 3.43 -2.89 13.86
C LEU A 177 3.10 -1.44 14.18
N GLN A 178 2.46 -0.72 13.26
CA GLN A 178 2.40 0.72 13.38
C GLN A 178 1.07 1.23 13.93
N SER A 179 -0.09 0.58 13.72
CA SER A 179 -1.40 1.22 14.00
C SER A 179 -1.46 2.69 13.50
N MET A 180 -0.58 3.04 12.56
CA MET A 180 -0.39 4.38 12.04
C MET A 180 -1.36 4.49 10.87
N ALA A 181 -1.97 5.67 10.74
CA ALA A 181 -2.85 6.09 9.66
C ALA A 181 -2.16 6.17 8.28
N LEU A 182 -1.36 5.15 7.93
CA LEU A 182 -0.61 5.05 6.68
C LEU A 182 -1.44 4.45 5.55
N VAL A 183 -2.61 3.87 5.88
CA VAL A 183 -3.47 3.22 4.91
C VAL A 183 -4.95 3.52 5.15
N GLY A 184 -5.62 4.03 4.12
CA GLY A 184 -7.03 4.41 4.13
C GLY A 184 -7.76 4.05 2.83
N CYS A 185 -7.47 2.87 2.27
CA CYS A 185 -8.04 2.43 0.99
C CYS A 185 -9.56 2.56 0.94
N THR A 186 -10.07 3.00 -0.21
CA THR A 186 -11.50 3.03 -0.52
C THR A 186 -11.71 2.42 -1.88
N SER A 187 -12.59 1.42 -1.98
CA SER A 187 -12.97 0.78 -3.22
C SER A 187 -14.47 0.57 -3.27
N PHE A 188 -15.03 0.54 -4.48
CA PHE A 188 -16.46 0.33 -4.70
C PHE A 188 -16.70 -0.21 -6.10
N ALA A 189 -17.86 -0.81 -6.31
CA ALA A 189 -18.30 -1.25 -7.63
C ALA A 189 -19.79 -1.01 -7.84
N THR A 190 -20.17 -0.86 -9.10
CA THR A 190 -21.56 -0.74 -9.56
C THR A 190 -21.74 -1.60 -10.80
N TRP A 191 -22.89 -2.25 -10.94
CA TRP A 191 -23.25 -3.05 -12.11
C TRP A 191 -24.76 -2.99 -12.35
N ASN A 192 -25.23 -3.60 -13.45
CA ASN A 192 -26.65 -3.70 -13.80
C ASN A 192 -27.40 -2.35 -13.64
N GLY A 193 -28.40 -2.26 -12.76
CA GLY A 193 -29.27 -1.10 -12.62
C GLY A 193 -28.58 0.14 -12.04
N HIS A 194 -27.46 -0.03 -11.33
CA HIS A 194 -26.70 1.07 -10.72
C HIS A 194 -25.58 1.62 -11.62
N SER A 195 -25.55 1.19 -12.88
CA SER A 195 -24.53 1.55 -13.85
C SER A 195 -25.18 1.95 -15.16
N LYS A 196 -24.65 2.99 -15.80
CA LYS A 196 -25.08 3.36 -17.15
C LYS A 196 -24.78 2.21 -18.11
N ASP A 197 -25.74 1.89 -18.96
CA ASP A 197 -25.67 0.81 -19.95
C ASP A 197 -25.38 -0.57 -19.34
N SER A 198 -25.71 -0.78 -18.06
CA SER A 198 -25.42 -2.01 -17.31
C SER A 198 -23.93 -2.39 -17.28
N ALA A 199 -23.06 -1.39 -17.40
CA ALA A 199 -21.61 -1.56 -17.33
C ALA A 199 -21.17 -2.03 -15.94
N PHE A 200 -20.34 -3.06 -15.88
CA PHE A 200 -19.72 -3.44 -14.62
C PHE A 200 -18.48 -2.58 -14.40
N ILE A 201 -18.50 -1.70 -13.40
CA ILE A 201 -17.43 -0.71 -13.13
C ILE A 201 -16.97 -0.85 -11.68
N ILE A 202 -15.65 -0.83 -11.48
CA ILE A 202 -15.02 -0.94 -10.16
C ILE A 202 -13.99 0.18 -10.02
N GLY A 203 -14.05 0.94 -8.94
CA GLY A 203 -13.10 2.02 -8.62
C GLY A 203 -12.34 1.76 -7.33
N ARG A 204 -11.09 2.22 -7.25
CA ARG A 204 -10.27 2.17 -6.03
C ARG A 204 -9.27 3.32 -5.92
N ASN A 205 -9.13 3.86 -4.70
CA ASN A 205 -7.94 4.57 -4.24
C ASN A 205 -7.10 3.64 -3.35
N PHE A 206 -5.82 3.47 -3.70
CA PHE A 206 -4.84 2.77 -2.88
C PHE A 206 -4.00 3.79 -2.09
N ASP A 207 -4.52 4.16 -0.92
CA ASP A 207 -3.84 5.04 0.04
C ASP A 207 -2.75 4.24 0.75
N PHE A 208 -1.53 4.28 0.21
CA PHE A 208 -0.33 3.71 0.83
C PHE A 208 0.80 4.72 0.69
N TYR A 209 1.11 5.42 1.79
CA TYR A 209 2.05 6.54 1.76
C TYR A 209 3.33 6.22 2.55
N VAL A 210 4.44 6.07 1.82
CA VAL A 210 5.78 5.86 2.39
C VAL A 210 6.71 7.01 1.94
N GLY A 211 6.13 8.21 1.84
CA GLY A 211 6.77 9.40 1.27
C GLY A 211 6.46 9.60 -0.22
N ASP A 212 6.52 10.85 -0.69
CA ASP A 212 6.16 11.21 -2.07
C ASP A 212 6.94 10.44 -3.13
N LYS A 213 8.25 10.28 -2.92
CA LYS A 213 9.14 9.56 -3.83
C LYS A 213 8.71 8.11 -4.08
N PHE A 214 8.04 7.48 -3.11
CA PHE A 214 7.57 6.09 -3.24
C PHE A 214 6.51 5.94 -4.34
N ALA A 215 5.68 6.97 -4.57
CA ALA A 215 4.56 6.92 -5.52
C ALA A 215 4.89 7.51 -6.91
N GLU A 216 6.13 7.96 -7.13
CA GLU A 216 6.57 8.59 -8.38
C GLU A 216 6.72 7.56 -9.51
N ASP A 217 7.38 6.43 -9.24
CA ASP A 217 7.75 5.42 -10.24
C ASP A 217 6.75 4.26 -10.33
N LYS A 218 5.47 4.61 -10.56
CA LYS A 218 4.41 3.63 -10.81
C LYS A 218 4.71 2.82 -12.06
N ILE A 219 4.66 1.49 -11.93
CA ILE A 219 4.76 0.54 -13.04
C ILE A 219 3.39 -0.10 -13.29
N ILE A 220 2.90 -0.01 -14.52
CA ILE A 220 1.77 -0.79 -15.01
C ILE A 220 2.35 -2.05 -15.65
N ALA A 221 2.30 -3.17 -14.91
CA ALA A 221 2.86 -4.44 -15.36
C ALA A 221 1.78 -5.30 -16.01
N PHE A 222 2.01 -5.70 -17.26
CA PHE A 222 1.23 -6.65 -18.04
C PHE A 222 2.00 -7.95 -18.12
N ILE A 223 1.44 -9.04 -17.61
CA ILE A 223 2.17 -10.28 -17.39
C ILE A 223 1.43 -11.43 -18.05
N ARG A 224 2.13 -12.17 -18.91
CA ARG A 224 1.70 -13.45 -19.49
C ARG A 224 2.56 -14.58 -18.90
N PRO A 225 2.15 -15.18 -17.77
CA PRO A 225 2.89 -16.29 -17.20
C PRO A 225 2.73 -17.54 -18.08
N SER A 226 3.68 -18.49 -17.98
CA SER A 226 3.54 -19.80 -18.63
C SER A 226 2.43 -20.66 -18.03
N ASP A 227 2.04 -20.39 -16.78
CA ASP A 227 0.94 -21.05 -16.07
C ASP A 227 0.00 -20.01 -15.42
N GLY A 228 -1.31 -20.26 -15.55
CA GLY A 228 -2.37 -19.33 -15.19
C GLY A 228 -2.75 -18.35 -16.31
N TYR A 229 -3.54 -17.35 -15.94
CA TYR A 229 -4.07 -16.33 -16.84
C TYR A 229 -3.09 -15.17 -17.03
N GLY A 230 -3.14 -14.51 -18.20
CA GLY A 230 -2.51 -13.20 -18.36
C GLY A 230 -3.24 -12.12 -17.56
N TYR A 231 -2.53 -11.17 -16.96
CA TYR A 231 -3.13 -10.10 -16.16
C TYR A 231 -2.31 -8.83 -16.17
N MET A 232 -2.92 -7.75 -15.67
CA MET A 232 -2.22 -6.52 -15.32
C MET A 232 -2.29 -6.25 -13.82
N THR A 233 -1.24 -5.62 -13.29
CA THR A 233 -1.21 -5.07 -11.93
C THR A 233 -0.48 -3.73 -11.91
N VAL A 234 -0.90 -2.82 -11.04
CA VAL A 234 -0.08 -1.67 -10.68
C VAL A 234 0.96 -2.12 -9.65
N THR A 235 2.23 -1.82 -9.89
CA THR A 235 3.37 -2.24 -9.07
C THR A 235 4.46 -1.15 -9.03
N TRP A 236 5.58 -1.46 -8.40
CA TRP A 236 6.80 -0.65 -8.29
C TRP A 236 8.04 -1.57 -8.34
N GLY A 237 9.23 -0.97 -8.40
CA GLY A 237 10.49 -1.71 -8.52
C GLY A 237 10.67 -2.75 -7.41
N GLY A 238 10.90 -4.02 -7.80
CA GLY A 238 11.17 -5.10 -6.85
C GLY A 238 9.93 -5.84 -6.33
N PHE A 239 8.71 -5.34 -6.56
CA PHE A 239 7.48 -5.95 -6.05
C PHE A 239 6.78 -6.79 -7.12
N THR A 240 6.52 -8.05 -6.80
CA THR A 240 5.88 -9.05 -7.67
C THR A 240 4.50 -9.51 -7.15
N GLY A 241 4.09 -9.04 -5.97
CA GLY A 241 2.72 -9.16 -5.49
C GLY A 241 1.73 -8.32 -6.28
N ALA A 242 0.45 -8.44 -5.94
CA ALA A 242 -0.62 -7.63 -6.51
C ALA A 242 -1.34 -6.84 -5.41
N VAL A 243 -1.65 -5.58 -5.70
CA VAL A 243 -2.49 -4.74 -4.84
C VAL A 243 -3.74 -4.24 -5.56
N SER A 244 -3.65 -3.98 -6.87
CA SER A 244 -4.76 -3.71 -7.80
C SER A 244 -4.45 -4.40 -9.11
N GLY A 245 -5.37 -5.22 -9.62
CA GLY A 245 -5.19 -5.81 -10.94
C GLY A 245 -6.44 -6.41 -11.56
N MET A 246 -6.34 -6.72 -12.84
CA MET A 246 -7.36 -7.40 -13.64
C MET A 246 -6.71 -8.44 -14.57
N ASN A 247 -7.31 -9.62 -14.67
CA ASN A 247 -6.86 -10.67 -15.59
C ASN A 247 -7.66 -10.72 -16.90
N GLU A 248 -7.17 -11.50 -17.87
CA GLU A 248 -7.78 -11.65 -19.20
C GLU A 248 -9.20 -12.27 -19.17
N LYS A 249 -9.61 -12.89 -18.06
CA LYS A 249 -10.98 -13.36 -17.85
C LYS A 249 -11.91 -12.25 -17.36
N GLY A 250 -11.40 -11.06 -17.08
CA GLY A 250 -12.16 -9.97 -16.47
C GLY A 250 -12.42 -10.21 -14.98
N LEU A 251 -11.56 -10.97 -14.31
CA LEU A 251 -11.52 -11.02 -12.84
C LEU A 251 -10.62 -9.88 -12.34
N THR A 252 -11.12 -9.08 -11.41
CA THR A 252 -10.35 -8.03 -10.74
C THR A 252 -10.15 -8.38 -9.28
N VAL A 253 -9.01 -7.99 -8.71
CA VAL A 253 -8.79 -8.05 -7.26
C VAL A 253 -8.14 -6.77 -6.78
N THR A 254 -8.63 -6.28 -5.65
CA THR A 254 -8.01 -5.19 -4.91
C THR A 254 -8.05 -5.47 -3.41
N ILE A 255 -7.12 -4.88 -2.65
CA ILE A 255 -6.98 -5.15 -1.21
C ILE A 255 -7.31 -3.93 -0.34
N ASN A 256 -7.97 -4.14 0.78
CA ASN A 256 -8.36 -3.12 1.74
C ASN A 256 -8.08 -3.59 3.16
N ALA A 257 -7.07 -2.99 3.79
CA ALA A 257 -6.56 -3.48 5.06
C ALA A 257 -7.62 -3.39 6.16
N ALA A 258 -7.66 -4.39 7.03
CA ALA A 258 -8.53 -4.43 8.19
C ALA A 258 -7.71 -4.45 9.48
N LYS A 259 -8.31 -3.99 10.58
CA LYS A 259 -7.65 -3.99 11.89
C LYS A 259 -7.32 -5.43 12.30
N THR A 260 -6.04 -5.69 12.56
CA THR A 260 -5.52 -7.00 12.92
C THR A 260 -4.84 -6.94 14.28
N ALA A 261 -4.88 -8.06 15.01
CA ALA A 261 -4.05 -8.22 16.20
C ALA A 261 -2.56 -8.32 15.81
N MET A 262 -1.67 -8.08 16.78
CA MET A 262 -0.24 -8.27 16.58
C MET A 262 0.04 -9.74 16.21
N PRO A 263 0.69 -10.00 15.06
CA PRO A 263 0.97 -11.35 14.60
C PRO A 263 2.04 -12.02 15.47
N SER A 264 1.91 -13.33 15.68
CA SER A 264 2.86 -14.15 16.43
C SER A 264 3.99 -14.73 15.57
N GLY A 265 3.91 -14.60 14.24
CA GLY A 265 4.89 -15.06 13.27
C GLY A 265 4.53 -14.68 11.83
N SER A 266 5.33 -15.16 10.88
CA SER A 266 5.11 -14.96 9.44
C SER A 266 4.11 -15.97 8.86
N ALA A 267 3.27 -15.51 7.94
CA ALA A 267 2.43 -16.33 7.08
C ALA A 267 2.50 -15.80 5.63
N THR A 268 1.65 -16.30 4.72
CA THR A 268 1.64 -15.84 3.32
C THR A 268 1.29 -14.35 3.26
N PRO A 269 2.13 -13.51 2.63
CA PRO A 269 1.81 -12.10 2.45
C PRO A 269 0.54 -11.88 1.64
N VAL A 270 -0.28 -10.92 2.06
CA VAL A 270 -1.57 -10.59 1.42
C VAL A 270 -1.43 -10.37 -0.07
N SER A 271 -0.40 -9.61 -0.47
CA SER A 271 -0.18 -9.27 -1.87
C SER A 271 0.11 -10.48 -2.74
N LEU A 272 0.65 -11.56 -2.17
CA LEU A 272 0.89 -12.82 -2.88
C LEU A 272 -0.38 -13.66 -2.98
N VAL A 273 -1.29 -13.58 -1.99
CA VAL A 273 -2.63 -14.17 -2.10
C VAL A 273 -3.46 -13.44 -3.16
N ALA A 274 -3.44 -12.10 -3.18
CA ALA A 274 -4.09 -11.30 -4.22
C ALA A 274 -3.52 -11.62 -5.60
N ARG A 275 -2.19 -11.77 -5.71
CA ARG A 275 -1.53 -12.19 -6.95
C ARG A 275 -2.00 -13.57 -7.41
N GLU A 276 -2.12 -14.53 -6.50
CA GLU A 276 -2.60 -15.87 -6.83
C GLU A 276 -4.05 -15.87 -7.32
N ILE A 277 -4.93 -15.11 -6.64
CA ILE A 277 -6.31 -14.91 -7.10
C ILE A 277 -6.32 -14.35 -8.53
N LEU A 278 -5.53 -13.30 -8.77
CA LEU A 278 -5.47 -12.64 -10.06
C LEU A 278 -4.95 -13.57 -11.17
N GLN A 279 -3.93 -14.37 -10.87
CA GLN A 279 -3.29 -15.27 -11.84
C GLN A 279 -4.13 -16.53 -12.12
N TYR A 280 -4.88 -17.06 -11.14
CA TYR A 280 -5.48 -18.39 -11.24
C TYR A 280 -7.01 -18.45 -11.15
N ALA A 281 -7.70 -17.40 -10.72
CA ALA A 281 -9.17 -17.40 -10.68
C ALA A 281 -9.79 -16.78 -11.95
N SER A 282 -10.87 -17.38 -12.42
CA SER A 282 -11.72 -16.88 -13.50
C SER A 282 -13.06 -16.34 -13.01
N ASN A 283 -13.44 -16.66 -11.76
CA ASN A 283 -14.71 -16.30 -11.13
C ASN A 283 -14.57 -16.16 -9.60
N ILE A 284 -15.64 -15.71 -8.93
CA ILE A 284 -15.67 -15.46 -7.48
C ILE A 284 -15.42 -16.73 -6.67
N SER A 285 -16.01 -17.87 -7.08
CA SER A 285 -15.86 -19.14 -6.36
C SER A 285 -14.41 -19.62 -6.34
N GLU A 286 -13.70 -19.50 -7.47
CA GLU A 286 -12.27 -19.82 -7.54
C GLU A 286 -11.42 -18.86 -6.70
N ALA A 287 -11.71 -17.56 -6.73
CA ALA A 287 -11.04 -16.57 -5.89
C ALA A 287 -11.20 -16.90 -4.39
N TYR A 288 -12.41 -17.29 -3.96
CA TYR A 288 -12.69 -17.70 -2.59
C TYR A 288 -11.89 -18.96 -2.19
N LYS A 289 -11.83 -19.98 -3.05
CA LYS A 289 -11.06 -21.20 -2.81
C LYS A 289 -9.56 -20.92 -2.66
N ILE A 290 -9.01 -20.02 -3.48
CA ILE A 290 -7.60 -19.61 -3.36
C ILE A 290 -7.36 -18.92 -2.02
N ALA A 291 -8.19 -17.94 -1.65
CA ALA A 291 -8.10 -17.26 -0.35
C ALA A 291 -8.24 -18.24 0.84
N GLN A 292 -9.09 -19.25 0.71
CA GLN A 292 -9.26 -20.31 1.70
C GLN A 292 -8.02 -21.20 1.86
N SER A 293 -7.33 -21.50 0.77
CA SER A 293 -6.15 -22.39 0.77
C SER A 293 -4.91 -21.80 1.46
N ARG A 294 -4.90 -20.49 1.73
CA ARG A 294 -3.74 -19.77 2.27
C ARG A 294 -3.97 -19.36 3.72
N HIS A 295 -2.93 -19.44 4.53
CA HIS A 295 -2.91 -18.87 5.86
C HIS A 295 -2.27 -17.48 5.81
N MET A 296 -2.92 -16.49 6.42
CA MET A 296 -2.47 -15.09 6.45
C MET A 296 -2.23 -14.67 7.90
N PHE A 297 -1.31 -13.73 8.13
CA PHE A 297 -1.00 -13.25 9.48
C PHE A 297 -1.60 -11.87 9.79
N VAL A 298 -2.25 -11.26 8.81
CA VAL A 298 -2.99 -10.01 8.95
C VAL A 298 -4.42 -10.16 8.45
N SER A 299 -5.26 -9.22 8.84
CA SER A 299 -6.66 -9.14 8.45
C SER A 299 -6.81 -8.25 7.21
N GLU A 300 -7.49 -8.75 6.19
CA GLU A 300 -7.61 -8.08 4.90
C GLU A 300 -8.98 -8.31 4.26
N SER A 301 -9.45 -7.32 3.51
CA SER A 301 -10.60 -7.43 2.62
C SER A 301 -10.15 -7.44 1.15
N PHE A 302 -10.52 -8.48 0.40
CA PHE A 302 -10.29 -8.57 -1.05
C PHE A 302 -11.58 -8.21 -1.78
N LEU A 303 -11.66 -7.02 -2.39
CA LEU A 303 -12.75 -6.71 -3.31
C LEU A 303 -12.47 -7.41 -4.64
N VAL A 304 -13.28 -8.44 -4.93
CA VAL A 304 -13.18 -9.27 -6.12
C VAL A 304 -14.35 -8.98 -7.05
N GLY A 305 -14.03 -8.55 -8.26
CA GLY A 305 -15.00 -8.40 -9.34
C GLY A 305 -14.84 -9.52 -10.35
N SER A 306 -15.95 -10.04 -10.88
CA SER A 306 -15.93 -11.11 -11.86
C SER A 306 -16.83 -10.79 -13.05
N ALA A 307 -16.24 -10.70 -14.24
CA ALA A 307 -17.00 -10.57 -15.48
C ALA A 307 -17.90 -11.79 -15.74
N ALA A 308 -17.47 -12.99 -15.31
CA ALA A 308 -18.23 -14.23 -15.45
C ALA A 308 -19.48 -14.25 -14.55
N ASP A 309 -19.36 -13.74 -13.33
CA ASP A 309 -20.47 -13.66 -12.36
C ASP A 309 -21.29 -12.37 -12.50
N ASN A 310 -20.79 -11.40 -13.27
CA ASN A 310 -21.37 -10.07 -13.47
C ASN A 310 -21.67 -9.32 -12.15
N LYS A 311 -20.76 -9.43 -11.17
CA LYS A 311 -20.86 -8.73 -9.88
C LYS A 311 -19.51 -8.66 -9.18
N ALA A 312 -19.48 -7.91 -8.07
CA ALA A 312 -18.37 -7.90 -7.13
C ALA A 312 -18.80 -8.37 -5.74
N VAL A 313 -17.87 -8.96 -5.01
CA VAL A 313 -18.00 -9.35 -3.59
C VAL A 313 -16.76 -8.91 -2.82
N VAL A 314 -16.86 -8.82 -1.50
CA VAL A 314 -15.67 -8.70 -0.64
C VAL A 314 -15.41 -10.04 0.03
N ILE A 315 -14.25 -10.64 -0.23
CA ILE A 315 -13.76 -11.79 0.53
C ILE A 315 -12.97 -11.24 1.70
N GLU A 316 -13.43 -11.49 2.91
CA GLU A 316 -12.83 -10.97 4.12
C GLU A 316 -12.09 -12.11 4.82
N LYS A 317 -10.84 -11.87 5.21
CA LYS A 317 -9.99 -12.91 5.79
C LYS A 317 -9.16 -12.38 6.95
N THR A 318 -9.13 -13.16 8.02
CA THR A 318 -8.23 -13.01 9.17
C THR A 318 -7.30 -14.23 9.24
N PRO A 319 -6.36 -14.29 10.19
CA PRO A 319 -5.58 -15.51 10.41
C PRO A 319 -6.43 -16.75 10.70
N ASP A 320 -7.55 -16.58 11.38
CA ASP A 320 -8.36 -17.67 11.92
C ASP A 320 -9.74 -17.81 11.26
N SER A 321 -10.12 -16.89 10.37
CA SER A 321 -11.47 -16.83 9.80
C SER A 321 -11.47 -16.35 8.35
N LEU A 322 -12.49 -16.79 7.61
CA LEU A 322 -12.75 -16.41 6.23
C LEU A 322 -14.25 -16.34 6.04
N ASP A 323 -14.73 -15.28 5.43
CA ASP A 323 -16.14 -15.11 5.06
C ASP A 323 -16.25 -14.25 3.81
N MET A 324 -17.42 -14.24 3.20
CA MET A 324 -17.70 -13.47 1.99
C MET A 324 -18.88 -12.54 2.23
N TYR A 325 -18.68 -11.26 1.94
CA TYR A 325 -19.73 -10.26 1.90
C TYR A 325 -20.23 -10.07 0.47
N ASP A 326 -21.47 -10.49 0.23
CA ASP A 326 -22.26 -10.15 -0.95
C ASP A 326 -23.41 -9.23 -0.49
N PRO A 327 -23.49 -8.00 -1.01
CA PRO A 327 -24.51 -7.07 -0.58
C PRO A 327 -25.92 -7.40 -1.10
N ASN A 328 -26.06 -8.37 -2.02
CA ASN A 328 -27.32 -8.73 -2.68
C ASN A 328 -28.03 -7.54 -3.33
N GLN A 329 -27.24 -6.61 -3.86
CA GLN A 329 -27.67 -5.40 -4.54
C GLN A 329 -26.70 -5.11 -5.69
N ASP A 330 -27.00 -4.13 -6.54
CA ASP A 330 -26.24 -3.82 -7.76
C ASP A 330 -25.02 -2.89 -7.53
N TYR A 331 -24.58 -2.74 -6.29
CA TYR A 331 -23.40 -1.97 -5.92
C TYR A 331 -22.76 -2.50 -4.62
N ILE A 332 -21.48 -2.24 -4.42
CA ILE A 332 -20.73 -2.61 -3.21
C ILE A 332 -19.74 -1.52 -2.86
N VAL A 333 -19.48 -1.33 -1.56
CA VAL A 333 -18.47 -0.40 -1.05
C VAL A 333 -17.58 -1.15 -0.07
N CYS A 334 -16.28 -0.93 -0.14
CA CYS A 334 -15.27 -1.50 0.73
C CYS A 334 -14.32 -0.38 1.21
N ALA A 335 -14.41 -0.03 2.49
CA ALA A 335 -13.47 0.85 3.16
C ALA A 335 -12.42 -0.01 3.89
N ASN A 336 -12.16 0.22 5.18
CA ASN A 336 -11.19 -0.54 5.99
C ASN A 336 -11.87 -1.13 7.23
N HIS A 337 -13.01 -1.80 7.06
CA HIS A 337 -13.73 -2.53 8.10
C HIS A 337 -14.47 -3.72 7.46
N PHE A 338 -14.69 -4.77 8.25
CA PHE A 338 -15.42 -5.97 7.84
C PHE A 338 -16.94 -5.77 7.88
N GLN A 339 -17.61 -6.39 6.93
CA GLN A 339 -19.05 -6.33 6.64
C GLN A 339 -19.72 -7.70 6.65
N SER A 340 -18.95 -8.79 6.52
CA SER A 340 -19.49 -10.15 6.51
C SER A 340 -20.13 -10.53 7.84
N LYS A 341 -21.10 -11.46 7.79
CA LYS A 341 -21.93 -11.82 8.95
C LYS A 341 -21.09 -12.36 10.11
N SER A 342 -20.06 -13.15 9.83
CA SER A 342 -19.22 -13.72 10.88
C SER A 342 -18.21 -12.74 11.47
N MET A 343 -17.85 -11.66 10.76
CA MET A 343 -16.74 -10.78 11.16
C MET A 343 -17.15 -9.34 11.52
N VAL A 344 -18.36 -8.91 11.14
CA VAL A 344 -18.87 -7.57 11.46
C VAL A 344 -18.84 -7.26 12.96
N ASN A 345 -19.15 -8.25 13.80
CA ASN A 345 -19.19 -8.14 15.26
C ASN A 345 -17.90 -8.57 15.96
N SER A 346 -16.82 -8.86 15.23
CA SER A 346 -15.53 -9.18 15.85
C SER A 346 -15.00 -7.98 16.64
N VAL A 347 -14.32 -8.23 17.76
CA VAL A 347 -13.82 -7.17 18.66
C VAL A 347 -12.94 -6.15 17.92
N ALA A 348 -12.02 -6.64 17.08
CA ALA A 348 -11.13 -5.79 16.29
C ALA A 348 -11.92 -4.92 15.29
N ASN A 349 -12.95 -5.47 14.65
CA ASN A 349 -13.77 -4.71 13.70
C ASN A 349 -14.65 -3.67 14.38
N VAL A 350 -15.30 -4.00 15.49
CA VAL A 350 -16.09 -3.04 16.28
C VAL A 350 -15.22 -1.87 16.75
N GLN A 351 -14.00 -2.17 17.20
CA GLN A 351 -13.03 -1.13 17.56
C GLN A 351 -12.65 -0.28 16.35
N GLN A 352 -12.35 -0.91 15.20
CA GLN A 352 -12.02 -0.21 13.96
C GLN A 352 -13.13 0.73 13.50
N MET A 353 -14.39 0.28 13.52
CA MET A 353 -15.54 1.11 13.15
C MET A 353 -15.73 2.29 14.11
N LYS A 354 -15.41 2.12 15.39
CA LYS A 354 -15.55 3.21 16.38
C LYS A 354 -14.44 4.26 16.29
N GLU A 355 -13.20 3.83 16.03
CA GLU A 355 -12.01 4.67 16.21
C GLU A 355 -11.47 5.28 14.93
N SER A 356 -11.80 4.74 13.75
CA SER A 356 -11.21 5.12 12.46
C SER A 356 -12.14 5.95 11.56
N ALA A 357 -11.57 6.50 10.48
CA ALA A 357 -12.30 7.19 9.42
C ALA A 357 -13.09 6.25 8.48
N SER A 358 -12.94 4.93 8.63
CA SER A 358 -13.46 3.92 7.69
C SER A 358 -14.99 3.99 7.49
N PRO A 359 -15.85 4.04 8.53
CA PRO A 359 -17.29 4.19 8.32
C PRO A 359 -17.70 5.55 7.76
N TYR A 360 -16.90 6.60 8.00
CA TYR A 360 -17.18 7.93 7.47
C TYR A 360 -17.00 7.95 5.95
N ARG A 361 -15.86 7.43 5.44
CA ARG A 361 -15.62 7.26 4.01
C ARG A 361 -16.67 6.37 3.36
N TYR A 362 -17.04 5.27 4.01
CA TYR A 362 -18.12 4.40 3.54
C TYR A 362 -19.42 5.19 3.30
N ARG A 363 -19.87 5.95 4.30
CA ARG A 363 -21.08 6.79 4.16
C ARG A 363 -20.95 7.80 3.03
N ARG A 364 -19.79 8.44 2.88
CA ARG A 364 -19.56 9.41 1.80
C ARG A 364 -19.67 8.77 0.42
N VAL A 365 -19.09 7.58 0.21
CA VAL A 365 -19.25 6.84 -1.06
C VAL A 365 -20.73 6.49 -1.30
N MET A 366 -21.44 6.04 -0.27
CA MET A 366 -22.87 5.72 -0.38
C MET A 366 -23.71 6.93 -0.80
N GLU A 367 -23.45 8.11 -0.23
CA GLU A 367 -24.10 9.37 -0.64
C GLU A 367 -23.85 9.69 -2.12
N LEU A 368 -22.60 9.58 -2.56
CA LEU A 368 -22.21 9.89 -3.92
C LEU A 368 -22.79 8.90 -4.93
N LEU A 369 -22.84 7.61 -4.60
CA LEU A 369 -23.49 6.58 -5.42
C LEU A 369 -25.01 6.79 -5.48
N ALA A 370 -25.64 7.21 -4.39
CA ALA A 370 -27.06 7.54 -4.39
C ALA A 370 -27.37 8.77 -5.26
N ALA A 371 -26.47 9.74 -5.31
CA ALA A 371 -26.57 10.90 -6.20
C ALA A 371 -26.28 10.59 -7.68
N ALA A 372 -25.64 9.45 -7.96
CA ALA A 372 -25.29 8.97 -9.30
C ALA A 372 -25.89 7.59 -9.59
N PRO A 373 -27.24 7.46 -9.69
CA PRO A 373 -27.92 6.17 -9.79
C PRO A 373 -27.56 5.37 -11.05
N GLN A 374 -27.02 6.03 -12.09
CA GLN A 374 -26.45 5.37 -13.26
C GLN A 374 -24.97 5.73 -13.38
N ASN A 375 -24.13 5.07 -12.58
CA ASN A 375 -22.71 5.35 -12.52
C ASN A 375 -21.99 5.08 -13.86
N THR A 376 -20.95 5.85 -14.15
CA THR A 376 -20.09 5.76 -15.34
C THR A 376 -18.63 5.72 -14.92
N VAL A 377 -17.72 5.39 -15.86
CA VAL A 377 -16.28 5.45 -15.59
C VAL A 377 -15.86 6.87 -15.17
N GLN A 378 -16.38 7.91 -15.82
CA GLN A 378 -16.11 9.30 -15.45
C GLN A 378 -16.60 9.62 -14.04
N GLN A 379 -17.85 9.30 -13.71
CA GLN A 379 -18.39 9.52 -12.36
C GLN A 379 -17.64 8.70 -11.29
N THR A 380 -17.17 7.50 -11.63
CA THR A 380 -16.34 6.69 -10.74
C THR A 380 -15.02 7.41 -10.44
N VAL A 381 -14.38 7.99 -11.46
CA VAL A 381 -13.19 8.84 -11.27
C VAL A 381 -13.51 10.08 -10.43
N ASP A 382 -14.66 10.72 -10.63
CA ASP A 382 -15.07 11.90 -9.86
C ASP A 382 -15.30 11.54 -8.38
N ILE A 383 -15.92 10.39 -8.08
CA ILE A 383 -16.07 9.88 -6.70
C ILE A 383 -14.70 9.59 -6.07
N LEU A 384 -13.78 8.97 -6.81
CA LEU A 384 -12.42 8.71 -6.34
C LEU A 384 -11.63 10.01 -6.09
N ARG A 385 -12.01 11.12 -6.72
CA ARG A 385 -11.41 12.46 -6.52
C ARG A 385 -12.08 13.26 -5.39
N ASP A 386 -13.20 12.81 -4.84
CA ASP A 386 -13.95 13.53 -3.81
C ASP A 386 -13.14 13.72 -2.52
N TYR A 387 -12.78 14.98 -2.24
CA TYR A 387 -12.04 15.38 -1.05
C TYR A 387 -12.95 16.00 0.04
N GLN A 388 -14.28 15.88 -0.12
CA GLN A 388 -15.28 16.43 0.78
C GLN A 388 -15.69 15.44 1.86
N GLY A 389 -16.34 15.95 2.90
CA GLY A 389 -16.98 15.15 3.95
C GLY A 389 -18.42 14.76 3.61
N VAL A 390 -19.03 14.00 4.53
CA VAL A 390 -20.46 13.63 4.49
C VAL A 390 -21.32 14.88 4.30
N GLY A 391 -22.32 14.80 3.43
CA GLY A 391 -23.17 15.94 3.06
C GLY A 391 -22.46 17.03 2.24
N GLY A 392 -21.28 16.77 1.69
CA GLY A 392 -20.49 17.74 0.93
C GLY A 392 -19.77 18.77 1.81
N ALA A 393 -19.60 18.47 3.10
CA ALA A 393 -18.94 19.36 4.05
C ALA A 393 -17.47 19.61 3.69
N ASP A 394 -16.98 20.84 3.89
CA ASP A 394 -15.55 21.13 3.80
C ASP A 394 -14.84 20.72 5.09
N ILE A 395 -14.16 19.59 5.05
CA ILE A 395 -13.44 18.99 6.20
C ILE A 395 -11.91 19.23 6.13
N GLY A 396 -11.49 20.11 5.20
CA GLY A 396 -10.08 20.39 4.93
C GLY A 396 -9.42 19.34 4.02
N MET A 397 -8.50 19.79 3.16
CA MET A 397 -7.79 18.89 2.24
C MET A 397 -6.77 18.04 2.99
N GLY A 398 -6.71 16.74 2.67
CA GLY A 398 -5.83 15.79 3.35
C GLY A 398 -6.44 15.12 4.58
N ASN A 399 -7.72 15.35 4.87
CA ASN A 399 -8.43 14.70 5.96
C ASN A 399 -8.69 13.21 5.64
N GLU A 400 -8.35 12.30 6.55
CA GLU A 400 -8.52 10.85 6.37
C GLU A 400 -9.98 10.41 6.18
N LYS A 401 -10.93 11.27 6.58
CA LYS A 401 -12.37 11.06 6.36
C LYS A 401 -12.81 11.28 4.92
N ALA A 402 -12.00 11.92 4.07
CA ALA A 402 -12.28 12.08 2.65
C ALA A 402 -11.91 10.81 1.86
N ILE A 403 -12.61 10.55 0.75
CA ILE A 403 -12.26 9.46 -0.18
C ILE A 403 -10.91 9.73 -0.84
N ASN A 404 -10.69 11.00 -1.21
CA ASN A 404 -9.44 11.53 -1.71
C ASN A 404 -8.68 12.27 -0.60
N GLN A 405 -7.79 11.55 0.06
CA GLN A 405 -6.88 12.10 1.07
C GLN A 405 -5.64 12.79 0.46
N LEU A 406 -5.47 12.75 -0.86
CA LEU A 406 -4.29 13.27 -1.58
C LEU A 406 -2.95 12.62 -1.16
N ILE A 407 -3.01 11.32 -0.84
CA ILE A 407 -1.85 10.49 -0.50
C ILE A 407 -1.80 9.16 -1.27
N ALA A 408 -2.78 8.86 -2.13
CA ALA A 408 -2.85 7.58 -2.83
C ALA A 408 -1.61 7.32 -3.68
N HIS A 409 -1.06 6.12 -3.57
CA HIS A 409 -0.03 5.67 -4.51
C HIS A 409 -0.59 5.70 -5.93
N HIS A 410 -1.78 5.12 -6.11
CA HIS A 410 -2.51 5.12 -7.37
C HIS A 410 -4.02 5.08 -7.13
N SER A 411 -4.75 5.60 -8.11
CA SER A 411 -6.19 5.41 -8.27
C SER A 411 -6.45 4.66 -9.57
N ILE A 412 -7.44 3.76 -9.55
CA ILE A 412 -7.69 2.82 -10.65
C ILE A 412 -9.18 2.59 -10.83
N VAL A 413 -9.62 2.49 -12.09
CA VAL A 413 -10.97 2.10 -12.47
C VAL A 413 -10.90 0.93 -13.45
N PHE A 414 -11.72 -0.10 -13.26
CA PHE A 414 -11.85 -1.24 -14.15
C PHE A 414 -13.23 -1.26 -14.79
N GLU A 415 -13.30 -1.69 -16.05
CA GLU A 415 -14.51 -2.12 -16.72
C GLU A 415 -14.34 -3.58 -17.18
N PRO A 416 -14.57 -4.58 -16.29
CA PRO A 416 -14.03 -5.92 -16.47
C PRO A 416 -14.56 -6.67 -17.70
N LYS A 417 -15.82 -6.44 -18.07
CA LYS A 417 -16.42 -7.05 -19.27
C LYS A 417 -15.74 -6.61 -20.57
N LYS A 418 -15.24 -5.36 -20.62
CA LYS A 418 -14.50 -4.82 -21.76
C LYS A 418 -12.99 -5.00 -21.62
N ARG A 419 -12.53 -5.46 -20.46
CA ARG A 419 -11.10 -5.58 -20.09
C ARG A 419 -10.36 -4.25 -20.23
N LEU A 420 -11.06 -3.15 -19.96
CA LEU A 420 -10.49 -1.81 -19.91
C LEU A 420 -10.11 -1.44 -18.48
N VAL A 421 -9.02 -0.71 -18.34
CA VAL A 421 -8.53 -0.21 -17.06
C VAL A 421 -7.99 1.20 -17.20
N TRP A 422 -8.33 2.07 -16.27
CA TRP A 422 -7.90 3.46 -16.20
C TRP A 422 -7.04 3.65 -14.94
N ILE A 423 -5.82 4.16 -15.08
CA ILE A 423 -4.91 4.39 -13.94
C ILE A 423 -4.51 5.85 -13.86
N SER A 424 -4.54 6.43 -12.66
CA SER A 424 -4.17 7.82 -12.43
C SER A 424 -2.66 8.08 -12.57
N THR A 425 -2.31 9.15 -13.26
CA THR A 425 -0.95 9.72 -13.29
C THR A 425 -0.71 10.56 -12.04
N SER A 426 0.55 10.94 -11.81
CA SER A 426 0.87 11.87 -10.72
C SER A 426 0.31 13.29 -10.96
N PRO A 427 0.01 14.04 -9.88
CA PRO A 427 0.01 13.59 -8.48
C PRO A 427 -1.31 12.86 -8.12
N TRP A 428 -1.18 11.71 -7.46
CA TRP A 428 -2.30 10.92 -6.85
C TRP A 428 -3.50 10.67 -7.79
N GLN A 429 -4.74 10.77 -7.30
CA GLN A 429 -5.98 10.63 -8.10
C GLN A 429 -6.36 11.87 -8.92
N VAL A 430 -5.70 13.01 -8.71
CA VAL A 430 -6.07 14.26 -9.38
C VAL A 430 -5.39 14.41 -10.74
N GLY A 431 -4.36 13.61 -11.02
CA GLY A 431 -3.76 13.49 -12.36
C GLY A 431 -4.72 12.92 -13.41
N LYS A 432 -4.24 12.85 -14.66
CA LYS A 432 -4.98 12.20 -15.77
C LYS A 432 -5.21 10.73 -15.45
N PHE A 433 -6.29 10.14 -15.96
CA PHE A 433 -6.38 8.68 -15.98
C PHE A 433 -6.09 8.16 -17.39
N ILE A 434 -5.14 7.23 -17.47
CA ILE A 434 -4.69 6.62 -18.72
C ILE A 434 -5.39 5.28 -18.90
N CYS A 435 -6.07 5.12 -20.04
CA CYS A 435 -6.80 3.91 -20.38
C CYS A 435 -5.88 2.88 -21.05
N TYR A 436 -6.01 1.62 -20.63
CA TYR A 436 -5.41 0.47 -21.28
C TYR A 436 -6.47 -0.57 -21.60
N ASP A 437 -6.37 -1.16 -22.79
CA ASP A 437 -7.10 -2.38 -23.15
C ASP A 437 -6.20 -3.57 -22.89
N LEU A 438 -6.54 -4.36 -21.87
CA LEU A 438 -5.71 -5.48 -21.44
C LEU A 438 -5.54 -6.52 -22.55
N SER A 439 -6.56 -6.76 -23.39
CA SER A 439 -6.46 -7.74 -24.48
C SER A 439 -5.48 -7.27 -25.55
N LYS A 440 -5.52 -5.98 -25.91
CA LYS A 440 -4.59 -5.40 -26.86
C LYS A 440 -3.16 -5.44 -26.33
N VAL A 441 -2.92 -4.98 -25.09
CA VAL A 441 -1.57 -4.88 -24.54
C VAL A 441 -0.96 -6.26 -24.30
N LEU A 442 -1.73 -7.24 -23.83
CA LEU A 442 -1.23 -8.62 -23.74
C LEU A 442 -0.84 -9.18 -25.12
N GLY A 443 -1.47 -8.71 -26.21
CA GLY A 443 -1.09 -9.06 -27.58
C GLY A 443 0.27 -8.54 -28.04
N LEU A 444 0.91 -7.62 -27.34
CA LEU A 444 2.16 -6.95 -27.73
C LEU A 444 3.44 -7.73 -27.35
N SER A 445 3.39 -9.06 -27.42
CA SER A 445 4.56 -9.90 -27.23
C SER A 445 5.64 -9.54 -28.26
N GLY A 446 6.89 -9.39 -27.81
CA GLY A 446 8.01 -9.18 -28.71
C GLY A 446 8.11 -7.78 -29.33
N MET A 447 7.46 -6.77 -28.74
CA MET A 447 7.60 -5.38 -29.19
C MET A 447 9.07 -4.95 -29.29
N ARG A 448 9.44 -4.27 -30.38
CA ARG A 448 10.81 -3.79 -30.67
C ARG A 448 10.93 -2.29 -30.89
N THR A 449 9.81 -1.59 -31.04
CA THR A 449 9.77 -0.15 -31.26
C THR A 449 8.97 0.53 -30.16
N ASN A 450 9.47 1.68 -29.69
CA ASN A 450 8.79 2.47 -28.66
C ASN A 450 7.56 3.17 -29.26
N HIS A 451 6.37 2.85 -28.76
CA HIS A 451 5.13 3.56 -29.06
C HIS A 451 4.18 3.50 -27.87
N GLU A 452 3.22 4.42 -27.81
CA GLU A 452 2.19 4.40 -26.77
C GLU A 452 1.28 3.18 -26.93
N VAL A 453 1.07 2.45 -25.84
CA VAL A 453 0.19 1.27 -25.79
C VAL A 453 -1.18 1.61 -25.17
N SER A 454 -1.32 2.81 -24.62
CA SER A 454 -2.56 3.32 -24.04
C SER A 454 -3.58 3.70 -25.11
N ASP A 455 -4.86 3.58 -24.79
CA ASP A 455 -5.95 4.06 -25.63
C ASP A 455 -6.24 5.53 -25.31
N SER A 456 -5.52 6.42 -25.98
CA SER A 456 -5.60 7.86 -25.70
C SER A 456 -6.99 8.47 -25.89
N SER A 457 -7.86 7.83 -26.70
CA SER A 457 -9.23 8.29 -26.94
C SER A 457 -10.16 8.14 -25.74
N LEU A 458 -9.79 7.25 -24.81
CA LEU A 458 -10.56 6.93 -23.60
C LEU A 458 -9.93 7.54 -22.33
N ASN A 459 -8.86 8.32 -22.45
CA ASN A 459 -8.23 8.97 -21.31
C ASN A 459 -9.16 9.98 -20.65
N ILE A 460 -9.10 10.08 -19.32
CA ILE A 460 -9.83 11.09 -18.55
C ILE A 460 -8.86 12.21 -18.16
N ALA A 461 -9.31 13.45 -18.39
CA ALA A 461 -8.57 14.67 -18.14
C ALA A 461 -8.16 14.82 -16.65
N PRO A 462 -7.10 15.60 -16.35
CA PRO A 462 -6.75 15.89 -14.96
C PRO A 462 -7.86 16.66 -14.25
N ASP A 463 -7.95 16.52 -12.93
CA ASP A 463 -8.92 17.27 -12.12
C ASP A 463 -8.60 18.77 -12.15
N SER A 464 -9.64 19.60 -12.27
CA SER A 464 -9.53 21.07 -12.20
C SER A 464 -8.88 21.57 -10.91
N LEU A 465 -8.99 20.82 -9.81
CA LEU A 465 -8.37 21.09 -8.51
C LEU A 465 -6.87 21.35 -8.65
N LEU A 466 -6.18 20.63 -9.54
CA LEU A 466 -4.73 20.78 -9.76
C LEU A 466 -4.31 22.20 -10.10
N PHE A 467 -5.18 22.96 -10.76
CA PHE A 467 -4.91 24.33 -11.21
C PHE A 467 -5.49 25.39 -10.27
N SER A 468 -6.08 24.97 -9.15
CA SER A 468 -6.72 25.86 -8.20
C SER A 468 -5.73 26.45 -7.18
N ARG A 469 -6.07 27.64 -6.66
CA ARG A 469 -5.38 28.21 -5.50
C ARG A 469 -5.42 27.26 -4.29
N ARG A 470 -6.54 26.57 -4.10
CA ARG A 470 -6.75 25.65 -2.97
C ARG A 470 -5.71 24.53 -2.95
N PHE A 471 -5.37 23.97 -4.11
CA PHE A 471 -4.33 22.96 -4.25
C PHE A 471 -2.92 23.53 -3.98
N ALA A 472 -2.64 24.75 -4.43
CA ALA A 472 -1.38 25.43 -4.12
C ALA A 472 -1.21 25.66 -2.61
N GLU A 473 -2.26 26.10 -1.90
CA GLU A 473 -2.23 26.28 -0.44
C GLU A 473 -2.08 24.93 0.29
N PHE A 474 -2.76 23.87 -0.17
CA PHE A 474 -2.56 22.53 0.36
C PHE A 474 -1.11 22.04 0.24
N ASN A 475 -0.44 22.32 -0.87
CA ASN A 475 0.98 21.98 -1.02
C ASN A 475 1.89 22.78 -0.06
N LYS A 476 1.54 24.04 0.25
CA LYS A 476 2.23 24.79 1.31
C LYS A 476 2.02 24.15 2.69
N PHE A 477 0.79 23.75 3.00
CA PHE A 477 0.49 23.00 4.24
C PHE A 477 1.34 21.73 4.35
N ARG A 478 1.43 20.96 3.26
CA ARG A 478 2.27 19.75 3.21
C ARG A 478 3.74 20.06 3.44
N HIS A 479 4.25 21.14 2.87
CA HIS A 479 5.63 21.58 3.08
C HIS A 479 5.88 21.90 4.56
N TYR A 480 4.99 22.68 5.20
CA TYR A 480 5.09 22.95 6.65
C TYR A 480 5.04 21.68 7.48
N ARG A 481 4.11 20.77 7.18
CA ARG A 481 4.02 19.48 7.88
C ARG A 481 5.34 18.70 7.77
N GLN A 482 5.93 18.64 6.58
CA GLN A 482 7.18 17.92 6.36
C GLN A 482 8.35 18.58 7.10
N GLU A 483 8.46 19.91 7.07
CA GLU A 483 9.48 20.67 7.81
C GLU A 483 9.41 20.40 9.32
N ILE A 484 8.20 20.36 9.89
CA ILE A 484 7.99 20.04 11.32
C ILE A 484 8.40 18.60 11.62
N LEU A 485 8.06 17.64 10.77
CA LEU A 485 8.45 16.23 10.92
C LEU A 485 9.97 16.04 10.86
N ASP A 486 10.66 16.83 10.03
CA ASP A 486 12.13 16.82 9.94
C ASP A 486 12.81 17.62 11.09
N GLY A 487 12.04 18.09 12.08
CA GLY A 487 12.54 18.76 13.29
C GLY A 487 12.64 20.28 13.22
N GLY A 488 12.20 20.87 12.09
CA GLY A 488 12.09 22.32 11.89
C GLY A 488 10.91 22.95 12.65
N THR A 489 10.57 24.19 12.27
CA THR A 489 9.45 24.93 12.83
C THR A 489 8.86 25.83 11.76
N ALA A 490 7.57 26.17 11.88
CA ALA A 490 6.91 27.13 11.00
C ALA A 490 6.07 28.09 11.83
N VAL A 491 5.67 29.22 11.23
CA VAL A 491 4.80 30.20 11.89
C VAL A 491 3.40 29.59 12.05
N PRO A 492 2.86 29.44 13.27
CA PRO A 492 1.57 28.80 13.52
C PRO A 492 0.42 29.33 12.64
N ASP A 493 0.30 30.66 12.52
CA ASP A 493 -0.74 31.30 11.69
C ASP A 493 -0.60 30.97 10.20
N SER A 494 0.64 30.86 9.69
CA SER A 494 0.89 30.50 8.29
C SER A 494 0.47 29.05 7.98
N ILE A 495 0.64 28.14 8.95
CA ILE A 495 0.19 26.75 8.81
C ILE A 495 -1.34 26.73 8.72
N VAL A 496 -2.03 27.40 9.65
CA VAL A 496 -3.50 27.48 9.66
C VAL A 496 -4.02 28.11 8.37
N ALA A 497 -3.44 29.24 7.93
CA ALA A 497 -3.85 29.93 6.71
C ALA A 497 -3.71 29.08 5.44
N SER A 498 -2.76 28.14 5.41
CA SER A 498 -2.54 27.26 4.25
C SER A 498 -3.57 26.13 4.11
N ASN A 499 -4.29 25.76 5.18
CA ASN A 499 -5.38 24.79 5.13
C ASN A 499 -6.36 24.99 6.31
N PRO A 500 -7.18 26.05 6.27
CA PRO A 500 -7.91 26.53 7.45
C PRO A 500 -9.15 25.70 7.81
N GLN A 501 -9.61 24.82 6.94
CA GLN A 501 -10.69 23.87 7.24
C GLN A 501 -10.17 22.54 7.79
N TYR A 502 -8.85 22.33 7.80
CA TYR A 502 -8.25 21.09 8.27
C TYR A 502 -7.84 21.18 9.75
N TYR A 503 -8.46 20.36 10.60
CA TYR A 503 -8.18 20.33 12.04
C TYR A 503 -6.68 20.18 12.34
N HIS A 504 -5.96 19.38 11.54
CA HIS A 504 -4.56 19.09 11.78
C HIS A 504 -3.65 20.32 11.61
N SER A 505 -4.05 21.32 10.82
CA SER A 505 -3.35 22.61 10.75
C SER A 505 -3.30 23.29 12.11
N TYR A 506 -4.41 23.26 12.84
CA TYR A 506 -4.50 23.78 14.20
C TYR A 506 -3.76 22.89 15.21
N VAL A 507 -3.75 21.57 15.03
CA VAL A 507 -2.96 20.66 15.88
C VAL A 507 -1.47 20.97 15.77
N LEU A 508 -0.94 21.14 14.55
CA LEU A 508 0.46 21.49 14.33
C LEU A 508 0.81 22.87 14.91
N ALA A 509 -0.03 23.88 14.66
CA ALA A 509 0.11 25.21 15.23
C ALA A 509 0.11 25.18 16.77
N GLY A 510 -0.84 24.45 17.36
CA GLY A 510 -0.93 24.22 18.81
C GLY A 510 0.33 23.56 19.36
N ASN A 511 0.82 22.50 18.72
CA ASN A 511 2.02 21.78 19.14
C ASN A 511 3.28 22.66 19.12
N ILE A 512 3.42 23.55 18.12
CA ILE A 512 4.53 24.51 18.04
C ILE A 512 4.44 25.53 19.18
N SER A 513 3.28 26.17 19.37
CA SER A 513 3.09 27.11 20.48
C SER A 513 3.28 26.44 21.85
N MET A 514 2.86 25.19 21.99
CA MET A 514 3.04 24.36 23.18
C MET A 514 4.54 24.13 23.46
N LYS A 515 5.34 23.81 22.44
CA LYS A 515 6.81 23.68 22.52
C LYS A 515 7.48 25.01 22.89
N ASN A 516 6.96 26.13 22.41
CA ASN A 516 7.44 27.49 22.71
C ASN A 516 6.95 28.03 24.07
N LYS A 517 6.17 27.24 24.83
CA LYS A 517 5.55 27.64 26.11
C LYS A 517 4.54 28.79 25.97
N GLU A 518 4.00 29.00 24.78
CA GLU A 518 2.92 29.96 24.49
C GLU A 518 1.56 29.32 24.80
N TYR A 519 1.33 28.94 26.06
CA TYR A 519 0.18 28.11 26.47
C TYR A 519 -1.19 28.72 26.11
N ALA A 520 -1.31 30.04 26.17
CA ALA A 520 -2.56 30.74 25.81
C ALA A 520 -2.87 30.66 24.30
N ALA A 521 -1.84 30.71 23.44
CA ALA A 521 -2.02 30.54 22.00
C ALA A 521 -2.30 29.07 21.64
N ALA A 522 -1.52 28.14 22.22
CA ALA A 522 -1.72 26.71 22.05
C ALA A 522 -3.15 26.27 22.41
N LYS A 523 -3.66 26.76 23.55
CA LYS A 523 -5.05 26.54 23.99
C LYS A 523 -6.07 26.90 22.91
N LYS A 524 -5.98 28.11 22.33
CA LYS A 524 -6.91 28.58 21.28
C LYS A 524 -6.90 27.67 20.06
N TYR A 525 -5.72 27.21 19.63
CA TYR A 525 -5.60 26.30 18.50
C TYR A 525 -6.24 24.94 18.78
N TYR A 526 -5.98 24.34 19.96
CA TYR A 526 -6.60 23.07 20.32
C TYR A 526 -8.12 23.17 20.51
N GLU A 527 -8.62 24.26 21.10
CA GLU A 527 -10.07 24.52 21.20
C GLU A 527 -10.69 24.62 19.80
N THR A 528 -10.05 25.33 18.87
CA THR A 528 -10.51 25.43 17.49
C THR A 528 -10.52 24.06 16.80
N ALA A 529 -9.43 23.29 16.91
CA ALA A 529 -9.33 21.94 16.33
C ALA A 529 -10.47 21.01 16.82
N LEU A 530 -10.88 21.11 18.09
CA LEU A 530 -11.97 20.31 18.66
C LEU A 530 -13.36 20.66 18.13
N THR A 531 -13.53 21.81 17.47
CA THR A 531 -14.78 22.18 16.78
C THR A 531 -14.86 21.63 15.35
N MET A 532 -13.77 21.09 14.82
CA MET A 532 -13.64 20.65 13.43
C MET A 532 -13.84 19.14 13.28
N GLU A 533 -13.93 18.68 12.03
CA GLU A 533 -14.06 17.26 11.70
C GLU A 533 -12.71 16.52 11.88
N ILE A 534 -12.46 16.02 13.09
CA ILE A 534 -11.26 15.24 13.43
C ILE A 534 -11.37 13.83 12.85
N ALA A 535 -10.32 13.33 12.19
CA ALA A 535 -10.37 12.07 11.45
C ALA A 535 -10.61 10.83 12.34
N THR A 536 -9.88 10.71 13.46
CA THR A 536 -9.89 9.51 14.30
C THR A 536 -10.14 9.81 15.78
N MET A 537 -10.60 8.80 16.54
CA MET A 537 -10.79 8.95 17.99
C MET A 537 -9.45 9.18 18.74
N PRO A 538 -8.36 8.46 18.44
CA PRO A 538 -7.07 8.71 19.10
C PRO A 538 -6.54 10.13 18.90
N GLU A 539 -6.73 10.73 17.72
CA GLU A 539 -6.35 12.13 17.49
C GLU A 539 -7.19 13.10 18.31
N LYS A 540 -8.50 12.83 18.44
CA LYS A 540 -9.37 13.64 19.29
C LYS A 540 -8.93 13.58 20.76
N GLU A 541 -8.63 12.39 21.27
CA GLU A 541 -8.13 12.18 22.64
C GLU A 541 -6.78 12.88 22.85
N TYR A 542 -5.88 12.83 21.85
CA TYR A 542 -4.62 13.57 21.88
C TYR A 542 -4.85 15.07 22.04
N ILE A 543 -5.73 15.67 21.23
CA ILE A 543 -6.03 17.12 21.28
C ILE A 543 -6.62 17.50 22.65
N GLN A 544 -7.56 16.70 23.16
CA GLN A 544 -8.14 16.92 24.49
C GLN A 544 -7.09 16.88 25.61
N LYS A 545 -6.14 15.94 25.53
CA LYS A 545 -5.03 15.85 26.47
C LYS A 545 -4.11 17.08 26.41
N GLN A 546 -3.74 17.55 25.22
CA GLN A 546 -2.92 18.76 25.07
C GLN A 546 -3.64 20.01 25.61
N LEU A 547 -4.94 20.12 25.36
CA LEU A 547 -5.76 21.20 25.90
C LEU A 547 -5.81 21.18 27.44
N ALA A 548 -5.95 20.00 28.05
CA ALA A 548 -5.90 19.86 29.51
C ALA A 548 -4.55 20.32 30.07
N THR A 549 -3.44 19.95 29.43
CA THR A 549 -2.09 20.43 29.80
C THR A 549 -1.97 21.95 29.69
N CYS A 550 -2.53 22.58 28.64
CA CYS A 550 -2.54 24.04 28.53
C CYS A 550 -3.28 24.70 29.71
N ASN A 551 -4.45 24.16 30.09
CA ASN A 551 -5.23 24.69 31.20
C ASN A 551 -4.52 24.54 32.55
N GLU A 552 -3.77 23.48 32.76
CA GLU A 552 -2.94 23.30 33.97
C GLU A 552 -1.80 24.33 34.04
N ARG A 553 -1.14 24.60 32.91
CA ARG A 553 0.00 25.54 32.83
C ARG A 553 -0.38 27.02 32.92
N LEU A 554 -1.66 27.35 32.69
CA LEU A 554 -2.20 28.71 32.78
C LEU A 554 -2.84 29.03 34.14
N ARG A 555 -2.96 28.03 35.02
CA ARG A 555 -3.28 28.22 36.43
C ARG A 555 -2.00 28.56 37.19
#